data_AF-A0A940QMU3-F1
#
_entry.id   AF-A0A940QMU3-F1
#
_cell.length_a   1.000
_cell.length_b   1.000
_cell.length_c   1.000
_cell.angle_alpha   90.00
_cell.angle_beta   90.00
_cell.angle_gamma   90.00
#
_symmetry.space_group_name_H-M   'P 1'
#
loop_
_entity.id
_entity.type
_entity.pdbx_description
1 polymer ?
#
loop_
_entity_poly.entity_id
_entity_poly.type
_entity_poly.pdbx_seq_one_letter_code
_entity_poly.pdbx_strand_id
1 'polypeptide(L)'
;MQGALSGIPSDKFWLAVDELVATSDVVIDRPQGSRHPRITEAIYPVDYGYLVGTTGGDRAGIDVWMGSVRPAAVTGVVCTVDSRKRDAEVKILLGCTPDQEGEILAFLNKGLMAAVLVRAPAPSATP
;
A
#
# COMPACT_ATOMS: atom_id res chain seq x y z
N MET A 1 -27.69 5.38 10.77
CA MET A 1 -27.06 6.57 10.14
C MET A 1 -25.91 6.10 9.26
N GLN A 2 -26.19 5.81 7.98
CA GLN A 2 -25.15 5.71 6.95
C GLN A 2 -25.38 6.90 6.04
N GLY A 3 -24.79 8.02 6.45
CA GLY A 3 -24.73 9.23 5.66
C GLY A 3 -23.60 9.06 4.65
N ALA A 4 -23.99 9.05 3.39
CA ALA A 4 -23.12 8.99 2.24
C ALA A 4 -21.96 10.00 2.31
N LEU A 5 -20.74 9.52 2.09
CA LEU A 5 -19.66 10.33 1.51
C LEU A 5 -19.63 10.17 -0.02
N SER A 6 -20.80 9.97 -0.65
CA SER A 6 -20.92 9.98 -2.11
C SER A 6 -20.86 11.43 -2.59
N GLY A 7 -19.66 11.97 -2.80
CA GLY A 7 -19.52 13.31 -3.36
C GLY A 7 -18.18 14.03 -3.21
N ILE A 8 -17.21 13.50 -2.45
CA ILE A 8 -15.84 14.00 -2.55
C ILE A 8 -15.16 13.22 -3.67
N PRO A 9 -14.65 13.84 -4.76
CA PRO A 9 -13.99 13.10 -5.81
C PRO A 9 -12.72 12.45 -5.24
N SER A 10 -12.79 11.15 -4.98
CA SER A 10 -11.62 10.30 -4.75
C SER A 10 -10.65 10.35 -5.94
N ASP A 11 -11.13 10.78 -7.09
CA ASP A 11 -10.39 10.82 -8.36
C ASP A 11 -9.14 11.68 -8.26
N LYS A 12 -9.20 12.84 -7.57
CA LYS A 12 -8.01 13.67 -7.37
C LYS A 12 -6.93 12.93 -6.56
N PHE A 13 -7.33 12.16 -5.55
CA PHE A 13 -6.40 11.38 -4.75
C PHE A 13 -5.72 10.31 -5.62
N TRP A 14 -6.51 9.53 -6.37
CA TRP A 14 -5.97 8.47 -7.22
C TRP A 14 -5.10 9.00 -8.36
N LEU A 15 -5.50 10.10 -9.02
CA LEU A 15 -4.67 10.76 -10.03
C LEU A 15 -3.31 11.20 -9.46
N ALA A 16 -3.30 11.73 -8.22
CA ALA A 16 -2.04 12.12 -7.57
C ALA A 16 -1.18 10.90 -7.20
N VAL A 17 -1.78 9.78 -6.78
CA VAL A 17 -1.06 8.53 -6.51
C VAL A 17 -0.48 7.95 -7.80
N ASP A 18 -1.27 7.93 -8.88
CA ASP A 18 -0.83 7.46 -10.20
C ASP A 18 0.33 8.31 -10.72
N GLU A 19 0.23 9.64 -10.67
CA GLU A 19 1.31 10.55 -11.08
C GLU A 19 2.57 10.34 -10.24
N LEU A 20 2.43 10.22 -8.92
CA LEU A 20 3.55 9.99 -8.01
C LEU A 20 4.27 8.68 -8.32
N VAL A 21 3.53 7.59 -8.56
CA VAL A 21 4.10 6.29 -8.93
C VAL A 21 4.74 6.35 -10.31
N ALA A 22 4.08 6.95 -11.30
CA ALA A 22 4.58 7.04 -12.67
C ALA A 22 5.87 7.88 -12.80
N THR A 23 6.10 8.79 -11.85
CA THR A 23 7.28 9.67 -11.82
C THR A 23 8.35 9.25 -10.83
N SER A 24 8.18 8.08 -10.18
CA SER A 24 9.13 7.56 -9.18
C SER A 24 9.67 6.19 -9.58
N ASP A 25 10.93 5.92 -9.27
CA ASP A 25 11.47 4.56 -9.32
C ASP A 25 11.01 3.74 -8.11
N VAL A 26 10.65 2.48 -8.34
CA VAL A 26 10.33 1.51 -7.28
C VAL A 26 11.57 0.68 -6.96
N VAL A 27 11.99 0.68 -5.69
CA VAL A 27 13.06 -0.20 -5.18
C VAL A 27 12.46 -1.24 -4.27
N ILE A 28 12.63 -2.53 -4.63
CA ILE A 28 12.25 -3.66 -3.77
C ILE A 28 13.44 -4.03 -2.89
N ASP A 29 13.33 -3.81 -1.58
CA ASP A 29 14.37 -4.12 -0.61
C ASP A 29 14.01 -5.29 0.32
N ARG A 30 12.76 -5.74 0.29
CA ARG A 30 12.26 -6.93 1.00
C ARG A 30 11.48 -7.81 0.03
N PRO A 31 12.16 -8.69 -0.72
CA PRO A 31 11.50 -9.61 -1.64
C PRO A 31 10.49 -10.51 -0.91
N GLN A 32 9.49 -10.98 -1.63
CA GLN A 32 8.52 -11.96 -1.15
C GLN A 32 9.24 -13.16 -0.52
N GLY A 33 8.76 -13.58 0.65
CA GLY A 33 9.35 -14.68 1.42
C GLY A 33 10.59 -14.29 2.25
N SER A 34 11.11 -13.07 2.11
CA SER A 34 12.17 -12.57 3.00
C SER A 34 11.64 -12.32 4.42
N ARG A 35 12.53 -12.39 5.41
CA ARG A 35 12.19 -12.17 6.83
C ARG A 35 12.44 -10.71 7.22
N HIS A 36 11.57 -10.15 8.04
CA HIS A 36 11.78 -8.81 8.58
C HIS A 36 13.02 -8.79 9.49
N PRO A 37 13.93 -7.81 9.34
CA PRO A 37 15.26 -7.85 9.97
C PRO A 37 15.23 -7.80 11.50
N ARG A 38 14.14 -7.27 12.09
CA ARG A 38 13.97 -7.16 13.55
C ARG A 38 12.87 -8.05 14.12
N ILE A 39 12.03 -8.62 13.26
CA ILE A 39 10.85 -9.41 13.65
C ILE A 39 10.90 -10.67 12.80
N THR A 40 11.71 -11.62 13.22
CA THR A 40 12.07 -12.77 12.40
C THR A 40 10.86 -13.62 12.00
N GLU A 41 9.78 -13.59 12.77
CA GLU A 41 8.53 -14.32 12.50
C GLU A 41 7.68 -13.66 11.42
N ALA A 42 7.96 -12.40 11.08
CA ALA A 42 7.30 -11.69 10.01
C ALA A 42 8.00 -12.00 8.68
N ILE A 43 7.31 -12.77 7.83
CA ILE A 43 7.72 -13.11 6.47
C ILE A 43 6.87 -12.27 5.52
N TYR A 44 7.51 -11.54 4.60
CA TYR A 44 6.81 -10.68 3.66
C TYR A 44 5.96 -11.52 2.68
N PRO A 45 4.63 -11.34 2.62
CA PRO A 45 3.75 -12.16 1.78
C PRO A 45 3.91 -11.86 0.29
N VAL A 46 4.26 -10.61 -0.04
CA VAL A 46 4.60 -10.15 -1.39
C VAL A 46 5.82 -9.24 -1.34
N ASP A 47 6.36 -8.87 -2.50
CA ASP A 47 7.49 -7.95 -2.59
C ASP A 47 7.16 -6.61 -1.91
N TYR A 48 8.08 -6.11 -1.10
CA TYR A 48 7.96 -4.86 -0.37
C TYR A 48 9.17 -3.96 -0.60
N GLY A 49 8.90 -2.67 -0.68
CA GLY A 49 9.89 -1.67 -1.03
C GLY A 49 9.38 -0.26 -0.84
N TYR A 50 9.94 0.69 -1.60
CA TYR A 50 9.59 2.10 -1.50
C TYR A 50 9.77 2.85 -2.83
N LEU A 51 9.15 4.03 -2.94
CA LEU A 51 9.36 4.99 -4.03
C LEU A 51 10.57 5.89 -3.75
N VAL A 52 11.54 5.93 -4.67
CA VAL A 52 12.74 6.75 -4.55
C VAL A 52 12.41 8.24 -4.62
N GLY A 53 13.09 9.05 -3.80
CA GLY A 53 12.92 10.52 -3.82
C GLY A 53 11.63 11.03 -3.16
N THR A 54 10.85 10.15 -2.54
CA THR A 54 9.62 10.51 -1.82
C THR A 54 9.85 10.56 -0.30
N THR A 55 8.85 11.03 0.45
CA THR A 55 8.88 11.04 1.92
C THR A 55 7.55 10.58 2.49
N GLY A 56 7.57 9.47 3.23
CA GLY A 56 6.45 8.89 3.97
C GLY A 56 6.37 9.38 5.42
N GLY A 57 5.46 8.78 6.18
CA GLY A 57 5.17 9.16 7.58
C GLY A 57 6.35 8.96 8.55
N ASP A 58 7.21 7.99 8.26
CA ASP A 58 8.41 7.66 9.03
C ASP A 58 9.66 8.45 8.62
N ARG A 59 9.50 9.41 7.68
CA ARG A 59 10.58 10.18 7.04
C ARG A 59 11.48 9.37 6.08
N ALA A 60 11.12 8.13 5.76
CA ALA A 60 11.74 7.35 4.69
C ALA A 60 10.94 7.50 3.37
N GLY A 61 11.30 6.75 2.33
CA GLY A 61 10.50 6.71 1.10
C GLY A 61 9.10 6.14 1.35
N ILE A 62 8.11 6.57 0.56
CA ILE A 62 6.74 6.04 0.64
C ILE A 62 6.76 4.55 0.30
N ASP A 63 6.23 3.73 1.21
CA ASP A 63 6.25 2.28 1.08
C ASP A 63 5.35 1.78 -0.06
N VAL A 64 5.80 0.70 -0.67
CA VAL A 64 5.10 0.01 -1.76
C VAL A 64 5.04 -1.48 -1.50
N TRP A 65 3.86 -2.05 -1.66
CA TRP A 65 3.64 -3.47 -1.86
C TRP A 65 3.50 -3.75 -3.35
N MET A 66 4.34 -4.64 -3.88
CA MET A 66 4.36 -5.02 -5.29
C MET A 66 3.79 -6.43 -5.46
N GLY A 67 2.60 -6.51 -6.04
CA GLY A 67 1.93 -7.76 -6.37
C GLY A 67 2.47 -8.41 -7.64
N SER A 68 1.76 -9.42 -8.14
CA SER A 68 2.18 -10.22 -9.30
C SER A 68 1.62 -9.75 -10.65
N VAL A 69 0.58 -8.90 -10.66
CA VAL A 69 -0.07 -8.45 -11.91
C VAL A 69 0.83 -7.47 -12.65
N ARG A 70 0.93 -7.64 -13.98
CA ARG A 70 1.70 -6.75 -14.87
C ARG A 70 0.87 -6.32 -16.10
N PRO A 71 1.01 -5.06 -16.58
CA PRO A 71 1.77 -3.96 -15.97
C PRO A 71 1.22 -3.59 -14.58
N ALA A 72 2.11 -3.16 -13.68
CA ALA A 72 1.77 -2.94 -12.27
C ALA A 72 1.08 -1.57 -12.09
N ALA A 73 -0.24 -1.55 -12.20
CA ALA A 73 -1.06 -0.37 -11.91
C ALA A 73 -1.30 -0.21 -10.41
N VAL A 74 -1.68 0.99 -9.96
CA VAL A 74 -2.14 1.22 -8.59
C VAL A 74 -3.44 0.45 -8.36
N THR A 75 -3.43 -0.50 -7.43
CA THR A 75 -4.61 -1.29 -7.06
C THR A 75 -5.26 -0.78 -5.76
N GLY A 76 -4.52 -0.02 -4.96
CA GLY A 76 -5.05 0.64 -3.78
C GLY A 76 -3.98 1.22 -2.87
N VAL A 77 -4.39 1.59 -1.67
CA VAL A 77 -3.51 1.96 -0.57
C VAL A 77 -3.95 1.23 0.70
N VAL A 78 -2.98 0.92 1.56
CA VAL A 78 -3.25 0.46 2.92
C VAL A 78 -2.81 1.54 3.89
N CYS A 79 -3.73 1.94 4.77
CA CYS A 79 -3.44 2.85 5.87
C CYS A 79 -3.25 2.04 7.14
N THR A 80 -2.16 2.29 7.87
CA THR A 80 -1.85 1.64 9.15
C THR A 80 -1.88 2.63 10.30
N VAL A 81 -2.20 2.15 11.49
CA VAL A 81 -1.97 2.83 12.77
C VAL A 81 -1.23 1.86 13.68
N ASP A 82 -0.09 2.27 14.23
CA ASP A 82 0.68 1.49 15.19
C ASP A 82 0.73 2.23 16.53
N SER A 83 0.00 1.71 17.52
CA SER A 83 -0.08 2.34 18.85
C SER A 83 1.20 2.20 19.68
N ARG A 84 2.09 1.25 19.32
CA ARG A 84 3.41 1.08 19.94
C ARG A 84 4.39 2.11 19.42
N LYS A 85 4.45 2.30 18.10
CA LYS A 85 5.31 3.30 17.46
C LYS A 85 4.75 4.72 17.59
N ARG A 86 3.43 4.82 17.81
CA ARG A 86 2.67 6.07 17.89
C ARG A 86 2.67 6.82 16.55
N ASP A 87 2.54 6.09 15.45
CA ASP A 87 2.49 6.61 14.09
C ASP A 87 1.29 6.07 13.29
N ALA A 88 1.11 6.67 12.11
CA ALA A 88 0.20 6.20 11.08
C ALA A 88 0.89 6.38 9.71
N GLU A 89 0.70 5.43 8.83
CA GLU A 89 1.38 5.39 7.53
C GLU A 89 0.40 5.03 6.41
N VAL A 90 0.70 5.50 5.20
CA VAL A 90 0.01 5.10 3.96
C VAL A 90 1.01 4.33 3.11
N LYS A 91 0.63 3.14 2.65
CA LYS A 91 1.44 2.26 1.81
C LYS A 91 0.72 2.02 0.49
N ILE A 92 1.40 2.17 -0.63
CA ILE A 92 0.82 2.02 -1.98
C ILE A 92 0.84 0.55 -2.38
N LEU A 93 -0.22 0.07 -3.03
CA LEU A 93 -0.29 -1.27 -3.61
C LEU A 93 -0.22 -1.18 -5.13
N LEU A 94 0.73 -1.89 -5.74
CA LEU A 94 0.95 -1.94 -7.18
C LEU A 94 0.75 -3.37 -7.69
N GLY A 95 -0.21 -3.58 -8.60
CA GLY A 95 -0.47 -4.86 -9.24
C GLY A 95 -0.83 -6.00 -8.26
N CYS A 96 -1.42 -5.68 -7.11
CA CYS A 96 -1.84 -6.69 -6.13
C CYS A 96 -3.17 -7.34 -6.54
N THR A 97 -3.23 -8.68 -6.45
CA THR A 97 -4.50 -9.41 -6.57
C THR A 97 -5.33 -9.27 -5.28
N PRO A 98 -6.64 -9.55 -5.30
CA PRO A 98 -7.46 -9.58 -4.08
C PRO A 98 -6.93 -10.51 -2.99
N ASP A 99 -6.32 -11.63 -3.37
CA ASP A 99 -5.71 -12.58 -2.42
C ASP A 99 -4.48 -11.96 -1.76
N GLN A 100 -3.60 -11.34 -2.56
CA GLN A 100 -2.41 -10.63 -2.06
C GLN A 100 -2.77 -9.45 -1.16
N GLU A 101 -3.83 -8.70 -1.48
CA GLU A 101 -4.38 -7.66 -0.60
C GLU A 101 -4.79 -8.23 0.76
N GLY A 102 -5.44 -9.41 0.77
CA GLY A 102 -5.80 -10.13 1.99
C GLY A 102 -4.58 -10.56 2.80
N GLU A 103 -3.54 -11.07 2.14
CA GLU A 103 -2.28 -11.46 2.78
C GLU A 103 -1.54 -10.25 3.38
N ILE A 104 -1.49 -9.12 2.66
CA ILE A 104 -0.92 -7.86 3.15
C ILE A 104 -1.69 -7.37 4.38
N LEU A 105 -3.03 -7.36 4.33
CA LEU A 105 -3.85 -6.98 5.48
C LEU A 105 -3.62 -7.89 6.69
N ALA A 106 -3.52 -9.20 6.48
CA ALA A 106 -3.22 -10.15 7.55
C ALA A 106 -1.81 -9.97 8.11
N PHE A 107 -0.84 -9.60 7.26
CA PHE A 107 0.52 -9.27 7.68
C PHE A 107 0.54 -8.00 8.56
N LEU A 108 -0.21 -6.96 8.16
CA LEU A 108 -0.21 -5.66 8.81
C LEU A 108 -1.13 -5.59 10.05
N ASN A 109 -2.17 -6.42 10.15
CA ASN A 109 -3.04 -6.49 11.33
C ASN A 109 -2.48 -7.47 12.39
N LYS A 110 -1.30 -7.16 12.93
CA LYS A 110 -0.64 -7.96 13.97
C LYS A 110 -0.22 -7.11 15.17
N GLY A 111 -0.37 -7.68 16.36
CA GLY A 111 0.07 -7.05 17.61
C GLY A 111 -0.69 -5.75 17.89
N LEU A 112 0.05 -4.64 17.96
CA LEU A 112 -0.48 -3.30 18.27
C LEU A 112 -0.68 -2.42 17.04
N MET A 113 -0.52 -3.01 15.84
CA MET A 113 -0.77 -2.38 14.56
C MET A 113 -2.11 -2.85 13.99
N ALA A 114 -2.87 -1.90 13.42
CA ALA A 114 -4.10 -2.16 12.67
C ALA A 114 -3.99 -1.53 11.27
N ALA A 115 -4.66 -2.13 10.29
CA ALA A 115 -4.60 -1.70 8.90
C ALA A 115 -5.98 -1.75 8.22
N VAL A 116 -6.25 -0.75 7.38
CA VAL A 116 -7.42 -0.70 6.50
C VAL A 116 -6.98 -0.55 5.04
N LEU A 117 -7.62 -1.30 4.15
CA LEU A 117 -7.40 -1.21 2.70
C LEU A 117 -8.44 -0.28 2.07
N VAL A 118 -7.97 0.65 1.25
CA VAL A 118 -8.79 1.43 0.32
C VAL A 118 -8.38 1.03 -1.08
N ARG A 119 -9.29 0.36 -1.80
CA ARG A 119 -9.04 -0.04 -3.19
C ARG A 119 -9.15 1.16 -4.12
N ALA A 120 -8.28 1.21 -5.12
CA ALA A 120 -8.44 2.14 -6.23
C ALA A 120 -9.78 1.83 -6.93
N PRO A 121 -10.46 2.84 -7.50
CA PRO A 121 -11.61 2.59 -8.35
C PRO A 121 -11.18 1.67 -9.48
N ALA A 122 -12.07 0.77 -9.90
CA ALA A 122 -11.82 -0.01 -11.10
C ALA A 122 -11.48 0.96 -12.24
N PRO A 123 -10.49 0.67 -13.09
CA PRO A 123 -10.23 1.49 -14.26
C PRO A 123 -11.56 1.63 -14.99
N SER A 124 -12.00 2.88 -15.18
CA SER A 124 -13.23 3.13 -15.90
C SER A 124 -13.10 2.42 -17.23
N ALA A 125 -14.01 1.47 -17.49
CA ALA A 125 -14.19 0.91 -18.82
C ALA A 125 -14.74 2.05 -19.69
N THR A 126 -13.86 2.96 -20.10
CA THR A 126 -14.20 3.97 -21.07
C THR A 126 -14.19 3.25 -22.43
N PRO A 127 -15.28 3.35 -23.21
CA PRO A 127 -15.44 2.64 -24.48
C PRO A 127 -14.38 3.03 -25.52
#